data_AF-A0A4Y9XMD1-F1
#
_entry.id   AF-A0A4Y9XMD1-F1
#
_cell.length_a   1.000
_cell.length_b   1.000
_cell.length_c   1.000
_cell.angle_alpha   90.00
_cell.angle_beta   90.00
_cell.angle_gamma   90.00
#
_symmetry.space_group_name_H-M   'P 1'
#
loop_
_entity.id
_entity.type
_entity.pdbx_description
1 polymer ?
#
loop_
_entity_poly.entity_id
_entity_poly.type
_entity_poly.pdbx_seq_one_letter_code
_entity_poly.pdbx_strand_id
1 'polypeptide(L)'
;MQLTSSFTLLLESVLAASLPSYVTAAPIDSNVGIFSFPLILNQLRADVHPGVSRRRYTRMMANGTETTTPSSLRDNYAVRRASTPLTTPPTTPLTTPPVAPPAAPPVTPPAIAADDPIRDLTLDEQEGHEYATDITPAVTPKVANMVGLSIEGVDDGYIALVQIGMPPRNFKLLMDSGSADLWVGSEMCQSTVPLPAGKPPLRCGKHVFLGPKTSTSFKEIAGSKWKVSYGTGKVTGMLVTDNVKIGTLALPNHPFGVAKTETKDFTDAVLDGLLGVAQSISARQGQLNIVDSLFKQKLIARPVVLFKISRLADKKNDGQITFSGLDTTKFDPKTLVSIPNVSRLGLWEAAVDVVTINGKALAFTGGAHTTVMDIGSNFIVMPPADATALNAALGGRTDAAGDLFLPCNTKAQLAVTISKEAFTIDMRDLVVDDPDSVGECSSIISPEADPVEDGNPNGWLFGAPFLKNVYLLLDMQANTIELAKLV
;
A
#
# COMPACT_ATOMS: atom_id res chain seq x y z
N MET A 1 58.09 19.63 49.04
CA MET A 1 57.26 18.71 48.24
C MET A 1 57.95 18.58 46.88
N GLN A 2 58.91 17.67 46.72
CA GLN A 2 58.71 16.25 46.32
C GLN A 2 58.05 16.17 44.93
N LEU A 3 58.79 15.88 43.83
CA LEU A 3 59.40 14.57 43.43
C LEU A 3 58.30 13.56 43.03
N THR A 4 58.30 12.83 41.91
CA THR A 4 59.29 12.43 40.87
C THR A 4 58.52 11.99 39.58
N SER A 5 59.05 11.99 38.34
CA SER A 5 59.93 10.97 37.69
C SER A 5 59.45 9.50 37.85
N SER A 6 59.57 8.56 36.89
CA SER A 6 60.08 8.56 35.50
C SER A 6 59.90 7.16 34.82
N PHE A 7 59.98 7.09 33.47
CA PHE A 7 60.59 6.03 32.60
C PHE A 7 60.12 4.54 32.46
N THR A 8 60.41 4.02 31.23
CA THR A 8 60.62 2.60 30.76
C THR A 8 59.37 1.70 30.50
N LEU A 9 59.08 1.03 29.36
CA LEU A 9 59.75 0.56 28.11
C LEU A 9 60.23 -0.92 28.13
N LEU A 10 59.60 -1.78 27.28
CA LEU A 10 60.01 -3.07 26.67
C LEU A 10 58.74 -3.67 25.99
N LEU A 11 58.58 -3.98 24.70
CA LEU A 11 59.43 -4.38 23.55
C LEU A 11 59.70 -5.90 23.45
N GLU A 12 59.04 -6.56 22.48
CA GLU A 12 59.47 -7.67 21.59
C GLU A 12 58.22 -8.13 20.80
N SER A 13 58.24 -8.71 19.59
CA SER A 13 58.97 -8.47 18.34
C SER A 13 58.46 -9.51 17.31
N VAL A 14 58.07 -9.03 16.13
CA VAL A 14 58.35 -9.61 14.79
C VAL A 14 57.90 -11.05 14.46
N LEU A 15 57.01 -11.16 13.47
CA LEU A 15 57.32 -11.90 12.24
C LEU A 15 56.66 -11.23 11.02
N ALA A 16 57.34 -11.22 9.88
CA ALA A 16 56.90 -10.55 8.65
C ALA A 16 57.01 -11.48 7.44
N ALA A 17 55.98 -11.46 6.58
CA ALA A 17 55.91 -11.90 5.17
C ALA A 17 54.42 -12.04 4.81
N SER A 18 53.91 -11.70 3.62
CA SER A 18 54.52 -11.07 2.44
C SER A 18 53.42 -10.47 1.56
N LEU A 19 53.63 -9.28 1.00
CA LEU A 19 52.80 -8.72 -0.07
C LEU A 19 53.01 -9.47 -1.40
N PRO A 20 52.12 -9.28 -2.36
CA PRO A 20 52.59 -8.72 -3.63
C PRO A 20 51.94 -7.36 -3.95
N SER A 21 52.76 -6.47 -4.51
CA SER A 21 52.43 -5.08 -4.82
C SER A 21 51.92 -4.90 -6.26
N TYR A 22 51.61 -3.64 -6.60
CA TYR A 22 51.40 -3.05 -7.93
C TYR A 22 49.98 -3.10 -8.55
N VAL A 23 49.27 -1.98 -8.39
CA VAL A 23 48.81 -1.20 -9.56
C VAL A 23 49.28 0.25 -9.38
N THR A 24 49.92 0.80 -10.40
CA THR A 24 50.42 2.18 -10.43
C THR A 24 49.31 3.17 -10.78
N ALA A 25 49.26 4.31 -10.10
CA ALA A 25 48.46 5.44 -10.55
C ALA A 25 49.02 6.02 -11.86
N ALA A 26 48.14 6.29 -12.83
CA ALA A 26 48.43 6.95 -14.10
C ALA A 26 47.49 8.16 -14.27
N PRO A 27 47.86 9.18 -15.06
CA PRO A 27 47.26 10.51 -14.96
C PRO A 27 45.86 10.61 -15.58
N ILE A 28 45.12 11.64 -15.14
CA ILE A 28 43.83 12.03 -15.69
C ILE A 28 44.05 12.59 -17.10
N ASP A 29 43.47 11.92 -18.11
CA ASP A 29 43.27 12.48 -19.44
C ASP A 29 41.79 12.81 -19.64
N SER A 30 41.52 14.00 -20.17
CA SER A 30 40.19 14.58 -20.30
C SER A 30 39.59 14.26 -21.67
N ASN A 31 38.82 13.17 -21.78
CA ASN A 31 37.97 12.94 -22.94
C ASN A 31 36.61 12.32 -22.56
N VAL A 32 35.58 12.74 -23.29
CA VAL A 32 34.17 12.44 -23.01
C VAL A 32 33.87 10.96 -23.27
N GLY A 33 33.64 10.20 -22.20
CA GLY A 33 33.18 8.81 -22.24
C GLY A 33 31.82 8.66 -21.56
N ILE A 34 30.79 8.29 -22.32
CA ILE A 34 29.48 7.95 -21.77
C ILE A 34 29.61 6.60 -21.05
N PHE A 35 29.57 6.61 -19.71
CA PHE A 35 29.45 5.39 -18.91
C PHE A 35 28.02 4.84 -19.02
N SER A 36 27.78 4.07 -20.07
CA SER A 36 26.61 3.19 -20.13
C SER A 36 26.77 2.07 -19.10
N PHE A 37 26.18 2.26 -17.92
CA PHE A 37 25.87 1.13 -17.06
C PHE A 37 24.99 0.16 -17.86
N PRO A 38 25.25 -1.16 -17.85
CA PRO A 38 24.24 -2.10 -18.29
C PRO A 38 23.05 -1.92 -17.34
N LEU A 39 21.92 -1.43 -17.87
CA LEU A 39 20.64 -1.66 -17.23
C LEU A 39 20.51 -3.19 -17.11
N ILE A 40 20.72 -3.70 -15.90
CA ILE A 40 20.15 -4.97 -15.51
C ILE A 40 18.65 -4.73 -15.64
N LEU A 41 18.10 -5.24 -16.74
CA LEU A 41 16.70 -5.17 -17.05
C LEU A 41 16.00 -6.05 -16.01
N ASN A 42 15.64 -5.47 -14.86
CA ASN A 42 14.83 -6.15 -13.85
C ASN A 42 13.62 -6.70 -14.58
N GLN A 43 13.56 -8.03 -14.68
CA GLN A 43 12.54 -8.67 -15.48
C GLN A 43 11.20 -8.35 -14.86
N LEU A 44 10.38 -7.63 -15.63
CA LEU A 44 9.01 -7.29 -15.28
C LEU A 44 8.20 -8.59 -15.17
N ARG A 45 8.15 -9.18 -13.98
CA ARG A 45 7.07 -10.07 -13.57
C ARG A 45 6.05 -9.27 -12.76
N ALA A 46 4.81 -9.43 -13.18
CA ALA A 46 3.62 -9.20 -12.38
C ALA A 46 2.97 -10.57 -12.10
N ASP A 47 2.02 -10.60 -11.15
CA ASP A 47 1.07 -11.67 -10.76
C ASP A 47 1.60 -12.79 -9.83
N VAL A 48 0.97 -13.16 -8.69
CA VAL A 48 -0.24 -12.66 -7.93
C VAL A 48 -0.18 -13.18 -6.47
N HIS A 49 -0.61 -12.39 -5.46
CA HIS A 49 -0.99 -12.87 -4.11
C HIS A 49 -2.16 -12.10 -3.46
N PRO A 50 -3.35 -12.67 -3.13
CA PRO A 50 -3.79 -14.03 -3.45
C PRO A 50 -5.30 -14.24 -3.78
N GLY A 51 -5.59 -15.38 -4.43
CA GLY A 51 -6.94 -15.82 -4.80
C GLY A 51 -7.80 -16.42 -3.67
N VAL A 52 -7.67 -15.98 -2.42
CA VAL A 52 -8.39 -16.54 -1.26
C VAL A 52 -9.82 -15.96 -1.12
N SER A 53 -10.03 -14.71 -1.52
CA SER A 53 -11.35 -14.03 -1.47
C SER A 53 -12.49 -14.85 -2.11
N ARG A 54 -12.21 -15.57 -3.21
CA ARG A 54 -13.23 -16.36 -3.94
C ARG A 54 -13.63 -17.69 -3.29
N ARG A 55 -12.92 -18.20 -2.27
CA ARG A 55 -13.32 -19.44 -1.58
C ARG A 55 -14.09 -19.21 -0.29
N ARG A 56 -13.82 -18.11 0.42
CA ARG A 56 -14.38 -17.90 1.77
C ARG A 56 -15.84 -17.41 1.81
N TYR A 57 -16.40 -16.93 0.70
CA TYR A 57 -17.80 -16.44 0.63
C TYR A 57 -18.71 -17.14 -0.39
N THR A 58 -18.32 -18.29 -0.96
CA THR A 58 -19.21 -18.99 -1.91
C THR A 58 -19.10 -20.52 -1.81
N ARG A 59 -19.73 -21.09 -0.76
CA ARG A 59 -19.98 -22.54 -0.71
C ARG A 59 -21.31 -22.92 -0.07
N MET A 60 -22.41 -22.51 -0.70
CA MET A 60 -23.65 -23.28 -0.66
C MET A 60 -24.13 -23.60 -2.08
N MET A 61 -24.82 -24.74 -2.18
CA MET A 61 -25.35 -25.38 -3.39
C MET A 61 -24.33 -26.05 -4.33
N ALA A 62 -24.73 -27.20 -4.84
CA ALA A 62 -23.92 -28.16 -5.59
C ALA A 62 -24.65 -28.63 -6.86
N ASN A 63 -23.93 -29.42 -7.67
CA ASN A 63 -24.35 -30.11 -8.90
C ASN A 63 -24.45 -29.26 -10.17
N GLY A 64 -23.78 -29.76 -11.22
CA GLY A 64 -23.70 -29.13 -12.53
C GLY A 64 -22.50 -29.64 -13.32
N THR A 65 -22.53 -30.89 -13.76
CA THR A 65 -21.56 -31.42 -14.71
C THR A 65 -21.70 -30.74 -16.06
N GLU A 66 -20.62 -30.23 -16.65
CA GLU A 66 -20.35 -30.48 -18.07
C GLU A 66 -18.90 -30.20 -18.50
N THR A 67 -18.44 -31.03 -19.43
CA THR A 67 -17.14 -30.98 -20.08
C THR A 67 -17.19 -30.18 -21.38
N THR A 68 -16.12 -29.46 -21.75
CA THR A 68 -15.58 -29.48 -23.13
C THR A 68 -14.19 -28.83 -23.24
N THR A 69 -13.46 -29.24 -24.28
CA THR A 69 -12.05 -28.94 -24.57
C THR A 69 -11.84 -27.68 -25.43
N PRO A 70 -10.62 -27.11 -25.45
CA PRO A 70 -10.34 -25.81 -26.09
C PRO A 70 -10.04 -25.91 -27.59
N SER A 71 -10.36 -24.86 -28.35
CA SER A 71 -9.87 -24.65 -29.71
C SER A 71 -8.97 -23.42 -29.80
N SER A 72 -7.78 -23.62 -30.37
CA SER A 72 -6.78 -22.59 -30.61
C SER A 72 -6.92 -22.03 -32.03
N LEU A 73 -6.74 -20.72 -32.19
CA LEU A 73 -6.35 -20.14 -33.48
C LEU A 73 -5.28 -19.06 -33.28
N ARG A 74 -4.26 -19.14 -34.14
CA ARG A 74 -3.07 -18.29 -34.13
C ARG A 74 -3.22 -17.08 -35.05
N ASP A 75 -2.54 -16.01 -34.65
CA ASP A 75 -1.73 -15.09 -35.46
C ASP A 75 -1.98 -14.97 -36.97
N ASN A 76 -2.18 -13.73 -37.41
CA ASN A 76 -1.52 -13.22 -38.61
C ASN A 76 -1.33 -11.69 -38.51
N TYR A 77 -0.13 -11.26 -38.09
CA TYR A 77 0.29 -9.85 -38.17
C TYR A 77 0.97 -9.60 -39.53
N ALA A 78 0.44 -8.64 -40.30
CA ALA A 78 1.07 -8.18 -41.54
C ALA A 78 1.43 -6.68 -41.44
N VAL A 79 2.73 -6.39 -41.50
CA VAL A 79 3.28 -5.03 -41.41
C VAL A 79 3.08 -4.28 -42.73
N ARG A 80 2.65 -3.01 -42.67
CA ARG A 80 2.98 -2.01 -43.71
C ARG A 80 3.39 -0.68 -43.06
N ARG A 81 4.51 -0.13 -43.53
CA ARG A 81 5.04 1.19 -43.14
C ARG A 81 4.39 2.32 -43.95
N ALA A 82 4.47 3.52 -43.38
CA ALA A 82 3.93 4.77 -43.88
C ALA A 82 4.62 5.33 -45.14
N SER A 83 3.93 6.23 -45.85
CA SER A 83 4.45 7.56 -46.23
C SER A 83 3.37 8.44 -46.89
N THR A 84 3.29 9.72 -46.50
CA THR A 84 2.88 10.91 -47.30
C THR A 84 3.05 12.16 -46.41
N PRO A 85 3.23 13.39 -46.97
CA PRO A 85 4.10 14.40 -46.36
C PRO A 85 3.37 15.60 -45.70
N LEU A 86 4.15 16.40 -44.97
CA LEU A 86 3.73 17.68 -44.40
C LEU A 86 3.33 18.70 -45.48
N THR A 87 2.31 19.51 -45.17
CA THR A 87 2.06 20.82 -45.79
C THR A 87 1.83 21.87 -44.70
N THR A 88 2.35 23.08 -44.93
CA THR A 88 2.28 24.21 -43.99
C THR A 88 1.06 25.09 -44.27
N PRO A 89 0.38 25.64 -43.23
CA PRO A 89 -0.61 26.70 -43.40
C PRO A 89 0.06 28.10 -43.41
N PRO A 90 -0.49 29.09 -44.14
CA PRO A 90 0.08 30.42 -44.28
C PRO A 90 -0.26 31.35 -43.10
N THR A 91 0.54 32.39 -42.92
CA THR A 91 0.37 33.46 -41.94
C THR A 91 -0.67 34.51 -42.39
N THR A 92 -1.40 35.08 -41.42
CA THR A 92 -2.25 36.28 -41.60
C THR A 92 -2.00 37.30 -40.48
N PRO A 93 -2.20 38.61 -40.71
CA PRO A 93 -1.67 39.66 -39.82
C PRO A 93 -2.55 39.97 -38.60
N LEU A 94 -1.93 40.54 -37.56
CA LEU A 94 -2.63 41.03 -36.36
C LEU A 94 -3.53 42.24 -36.68
N THR A 95 -4.71 42.25 -36.07
CA THR A 95 -5.54 43.46 -35.86
C THR A 95 -5.95 43.57 -34.37
N THR A 96 -6.29 44.79 -33.96
CA THR A 96 -6.41 45.21 -32.54
C THR A 96 -7.63 44.65 -31.81
N PRO A 97 -7.57 44.47 -30.47
CA PRO A 97 -8.67 43.92 -29.68
C PRO A 97 -9.82 44.92 -29.47
N PRO A 98 -11.09 44.48 -29.55
CA PRO A 98 -12.24 45.29 -29.18
C PRO A 98 -12.49 45.30 -27.65
N VAL A 99 -13.17 46.35 -27.18
CA VAL A 99 -13.49 46.62 -25.77
C VAL A 99 -14.51 45.62 -25.21
N ALA A 100 -14.35 45.23 -23.94
CA ALA A 100 -15.22 44.28 -23.26
C ALA A 100 -16.63 44.86 -22.94
N PRO A 101 -17.73 44.13 -23.21
CA PRO A 101 -19.07 44.49 -22.77
C PRO A 101 -19.32 44.14 -21.28
N PRO A 102 -20.33 44.74 -20.63
CA PRO A 102 -20.59 44.54 -19.20
C PRO A 102 -21.10 43.13 -18.86
N ALA A 103 -20.89 42.72 -17.60
CA ALA A 103 -21.18 41.38 -17.10
C ALA A 103 -22.68 41.01 -17.15
N ALA A 104 -22.97 39.80 -17.62
CA ALA A 104 -24.31 39.21 -17.59
C ALA A 104 -24.67 38.66 -16.20
N PRO A 105 -25.97 38.61 -15.83
CA PRO A 105 -26.42 38.03 -14.56
C PRO A 105 -26.14 36.51 -14.48
N PRO A 106 -26.13 35.92 -13.26
CA PRO A 106 -25.74 34.53 -13.06
C PRO A 106 -26.67 33.56 -13.79
N VAL A 107 -26.10 32.79 -14.71
CA VAL A 107 -26.80 31.72 -15.44
C VAL A 107 -26.84 30.48 -14.56
N THR A 108 -28.04 30.03 -14.21
CA THR A 108 -28.26 28.69 -13.62
C THR A 108 -27.72 27.62 -14.58
N PRO A 109 -26.91 26.66 -14.12
CA PRO A 109 -26.36 25.63 -14.99
C PRO A 109 -27.50 24.80 -15.61
N PRO A 110 -27.44 24.47 -16.91
CA PRO A 110 -28.46 23.64 -17.55
C PRO A 110 -28.45 22.23 -16.95
N ALA A 111 -29.64 21.64 -16.82
CA ALA A 111 -29.77 20.23 -16.48
C ALA A 111 -29.06 19.38 -17.55
N ILE A 112 -28.15 18.50 -17.12
CA ILE A 112 -27.41 17.63 -18.02
C ILE A 112 -28.36 16.55 -18.53
N ALA A 113 -28.81 16.68 -19.78
CA ALA A 113 -29.43 15.59 -20.51
C ALA A 113 -28.38 14.52 -20.81
N ALA A 114 -28.75 13.25 -20.64
CA ALA A 114 -27.83 12.13 -20.76
C ALA A 114 -27.52 11.78 -22.21
N ASP A 115 -26.24 11.70 -22.53
CA ASP A 115 -25.64 10.93 -23.62
C ASP A 115 -24.21 10.53 -23.22
N ASP A 116 -24.07 9.98 -22.00
CA ASP A 116 -22.85 9.27 -21.59
C ASP A 116 -23.08 7.77 -21.86
N PRO A 117 -22.31 7.13 -22.77
CA PRO A 117 -22.56 5.75 -23.14
C PRO A 117 -22.21 4.74 -22.02
N ILE A 118 -21.54 5.16 -20.94
CA ILE A 118 -21.03 4.26 -19.91
C ILE A 118 -22.09 4.05 -18.81
N ARG A 119 -22.44 2.79 -18.51
CA ARG A 119 -23.55 2.45 -17.61
C ARG A 119 -23.12 2.41 -16.13
N ASP A 120 -23.87 3.11 -15.27
CA ASP A 120 -23.83 2.91 -13.82
C ASP A 120 -24.58 1.62 -13.40
N LEU A 121 -24.09 0.95 -12.36
CA LEU A 121 -24.76 -0.21 -11.76
C LEU A 121 -26.01 0.23 -10.97
N THR A 122 -27.16 0.21 -11.65
CA THR A 122 -28.47 0.10 -11.01
C THR A 122 -28.66 -1.36 -10.57
N LEU A 123 -28.43 -1.62 -9.28
CA LEU A 123 -28.67 -2.92 -8.66
C LEU A 123 -30.18 -3.12 -8.45
N ASP A 124 -30.79 -3.91 -9.33
CA ASP A 124 -32.06 -4.60 -9.09
C ASP A 124 -31.88 -6.05 -9.58
N GLU A 125 -32.30 -7.02 -8.75
CA GLU A 125 -32.40 -8.47 -9.02
C GLU A 125 -31.09 -9.16 -9.52
N GLN A 126 -30.29 -9.84 -8.68
CA GLN A 126 -30.65 -11.00 -7.86
C GLN A 126 -29.62 -11.34 -6.76
N GLU A 127 -30.09 -12.09 -5.76
CA GLU A 127 -29.39 -12.76 -4.65
C GLU A 127 -28.64 -11.89 -3.64
N GLY A 128 -29.17 -11.87 -2.40
CA GLY A 128 -28.68 -11.04 -1.31
C GLY A 128 -27.47 -11.66 -0.61
N HIS A 129 -26.31 -11.04 -0.82
CA HIS A 129 -25.28 -10.96 0.21
C HIS A 129 -25.21 -9.51 0.68
N GLU A 130 -25.77 -9.25 1.86
CA GLU A 130 -25.66 -7.99 2.57
C GLU A 130 -24.25 -7.88 3.16
N TYR A 131 -23.29 -7.45 2.34
CA TYR A 131 -22.02 -6.94 2.86
C TYR A 131 -22.36 -5.72 3.71
N ALA A 132 -22.10 -5.81 5.01
CA ALA A 132 -22.27 -4.68 5.92
C ALA A 132 -21.26 -3.59 5.54
N THR A 133 -21.73 -2.60 4.77
CA THR A 133 -20.94 -1.53 4.15
C THR A 133 -20.66 -0.38 5.13
N ASP A 134 -20.58 -0.71 6.42
CA ASP A 134 -20.51 0.25 7.52
C ASP A 134 -19.07 0.73 7.71
N ILE A 135 -18.88 2.03 7.51
CA ILE A 135 -17.66 2.74 7.90
C ILE A 135 -17.87 3.27 9.32
N THR A 136 -17.16 2.72 10.30
CA THR A 136 -17.15 3.24 11.68
C THR A 136 -16.22 4.46 11.76
N PRO A 137 -16.76 5.69 11.91
CA PRO A 137 -15.96 6.90 11.84
C PRO A 137 -14.99 7.02 13.01
N ALA A 138 -13.78 7.50 12.74
CA ALA A 138 -12.83 7.86 13.78
C ALA A 138 -13.23 9.15 14.53
N VAL A 139 -12.86 9.24 15.79
CA VAL A 139 -12.82 10.51 16.53
C VAL A 139 -11.87 11.46 15.80
N THR A 140 -12.39 12.58 15.31
CA THR A 140 -11.60 13.58 14.60
C THR A 140 -10.48 14.13 15.49
N PRO A 141 -9.19 13.96 15.11
CA PRO A 141 -8.07 14.53 15.86
C PRO A 141 -8.16 16.06 15.91
N LYS A 142 -7.80 16.66 17.05
CA LYS A 142 -7.82 18.12 17.26
C LYS A 142 -6.47 18.80 17.04
N VAL A 143 -5.45 18.03 16.66
CA VAL A 143 -4.07 18.50 16.48
C VAL A 143 -3.76 18.61 14.99
N ALA A 144 -2.94 19.59 14.61
CA ALA A 144 -2.49 19.75 13.23
C ALA A 144 -1.76 18.49 12.72
N ASN A 145 -1.86 18.25 11.41
CA ASN A 145 -1.22 17.15 10.69
C ASN A 145 -1.64 15.73 11.12
N MET A 146 -2.72 15.60 11.90
CA MET A 146 -3.36 14.33 12.23
C MET A 146 -4.66 14.15 11.43
N VAL A 147 -4.95 12.91 11.02
CA VAL A 147 -6.23 12.52 10.41
C VAL A 147 -6.73 11.24 11.09
N GLY A 148 -8.02 11.17 11.38
CA GLY A 148 -8.63 9.99 11.98
C GLY A 148 -8.77 8.85 10.96
N LEU A 149 -8.57 7.62 11.43
CA LEU A 149 -8.65 6.40 10.61
C LEU A 149 -9.97 5.67 10.88
N SER A 150 -10.94 5.90 9.99
CA SER A 150 -12.23 5.21 10.06
C SER A 150 -12.04 3.72 9.73
N ILE A 151 -12.80 2.86 10.39
CA ILE A 151 -12.71 1.41 10.19
C ILE A 151 -13.76 1.00 9.16
N GLU A 152 -13.33 0.29 8.11
CA GLU A 152 -14.21 -0.42 7.17
C GLU A 152 -14.57 -1.81 7.73
N GLY A 153 -15.85 -2.19 7.63
CA GLY A 153 -16.31 -3.53 7.96
C GLY A 153 -15.95 -3.96 9.38
N VAL A 154 -15.31 -5.11 9.53
CA VAL A 154 -14.89 -5.69 10.82
C VAL A 154 -13.35 -5.67 10.95
N ASP A 155 -12.79 -4.45 10.98
CA ASP A 155 -11.34 -4.18 10.88
C ASP A 155 -10.72 -4.56 9.52
N ASP A 156 -11.53 -4.53 8.44
CA ASP A 156 -11.12 -4.91 7.08
C ASP A 156 -10.19 -3.88 6.42
N GLY A 157 -10.32 -2.60 6.79
CA GLY A 157 -9.52 -1.50 6.24
C GLY A 157 -9.52 -0.24 7.11
N TYR A 158 -8.46 0.56 6.98
CA TYR A 158 -8.27 1.81 7.73
C TYR A 158 -8.27 3.01 6.78
N ILE A 159 -9.38 3.75 6.80
CA ILE A 159 -9.71 4.79 5.82
C ILE A 159 -9.44 6.18 6.40
N ALA A 160 -8.63 6.98 5.70
CA ALA A 160 -8.53 8.41 5.96
C ALA A 160 -9.37 9.22 4.94
N LEU A 161 -9.96 10.32 5.40
CA LEU A 161 -10.54 11.32 4.49
C LEU A 161 -9.47 12.30 4.03
N VAL A 162 -9.13 12.24 2.75
CA VAL A 162 -8.16 13.14 2.11
C VAL A 162 -8.88 14.05 1.13
N GLN A 163 -8.56 15.34 1.12
CA GLN A 163 -9.18 16.30 0.21
C GLN A 163 -8.35 16.41 -1.07
N ILE A 164 -8.94 16.23 -2.25
CA ILE A 164 -8.24 16.36 -3.54
C ILE A 164 -9.02 17.29 -4.46
N GLY A 165 -8.30 18.08 -5.27
CA GLY A 165 -8.84 18.93 -6.32
C GLY A 165 -9.13 20.37 -5.93
N MET A 166 -9.69 21.14 -6.87
CA MET A 166 -10.13 22.52 -6.68
C MET A 166 -11.50 22.76 -7.36
N PRO A 167 -12.61 22.91 -6.61
CA PRO A 167 -12.68 22.95 -5.14
C PRO A 167 -12.31 21.60 -4.50
N PRO A 168 -11.74 21.58 -3.27
CA PRO A 168 -11.35 20.33 -2.62
C PRO A 168 -12.56 19.44 -2.31
N ARG A 169 -12.49 18.16 -2.70
CA ARG A 169 -13.50 17.13 -2.41
C ARG A 169 -12.89 16.04 -1.54
N ASN A 170 -13.66 15.48 -0.62
CA ASN A 170 -13.22 14.38 0.23
C ASN A 170 -13.21 13.07 -0.57
N PHE A 171 -12.12 12.32 -0.48
CA PHE A 171 -11.96 10.95 -0.95
C PHE A 171 -11.67 10.05 0.27
N LYS A 172 -12.32 8.89 0.33
CA LYS A 172 -12.06 7.81 1.29
C LYS A 172 -10.88 7.00 0.78
N LEU A 173 -9.69 7.20 1.33
CA LEU A 173 -8.51 6.45 0.90
C LEU A 173 -8.14 5.40 1.94
N LEU A 174 -7.88 4.17 1.50
CA LEU A 174 -7.20 3.19 2.33
C LEU A 174 -5.77 3.68 2.62
N MET A 175 -5.37 3.70 3.89
CA MET A 175 -3.98 3.97 4.26
C MET A 175 -3.18 2.68 4.16
N ASP A 176 -2.13 2.70 3.36
CA ASP A 176 -1.34 1.53 2.98
C ASP A 176 0.14 1.81 3.29
N SER A 177 0.80 0.94 4.06
CA SER A 177 2.24 1.01 4.31
C SER A 177 3.05 -0.06 3.55
N GLY A 178 2.38 -0.99 2.86
CA GLY A 178 2.96 -1.92 1.89
C GLY A 178 3.22 -1.30 0.50
N SER A 179 2.53 -0.24 0.10
CA SER A 179 2.81 0.50 -1.15
C SER A 179 3.11 1.98 -0.96
N ALA A 180 3.66 2.64 -1.99
CA ALA A 180 4.10 4.05 -1.98
C ALA A 180 3.28 4.96 -2.92
N ASP A 181 2.33 4.39 -3.66
CA ASP A 181 1.56 5.08 -4.70
C ASP A 181 0.29 5.72 -4.12
N LEU A 182 -0.09 6.89 -4.63
CA LEU A 182 -1.42 7.48 -4.43
C LEU A 182 -2.25 7.29 -5.70
N TRP A 183 -3.49 6.82 -5.57
CA TRP A 183 -4.44 6.85 -6.68
C TRP A 183 -5.90 6.97 -6.25
N VAL A 184 -6.72 7.50 -7.15
CA VAL A 184 -8.19 7.57 -7.04
C VAL A 184 -8.87 7.30 -8.39
N GLY A 185 -10.15 6.98 -8.38
CA GLY A 185 -10.94 6.79 -9.62
C GLY A 185 -10.95 8.03 -10.53
N SER A 186 -10.75 7.85 -11.84
CA SER A 186 -10.95 8.92 -12.84
C SER A 186 -12.43 9.10 -13.17
N GLU A 187 -12.83 10.31 -13.59
CA GLU A 187 -14.16 10.57 -14.19
C GLU A 187 -14.52 9.62 -15.35
N MET A 188 -13.51 9.06 -16.02
CA MET A 188 -13.63 8.10 -17.13
C MET A 188 -13.35 6.64 -16.71
N CYS A 189 -13.37 6.31 -15.42
CA CYS A 189 -13.04 4.97 -14.94
C CYS A 189 -14.06 3.92 -15.41
N GLN A 190 -13.55 2.80 -15.94
CA GLN A 190 -14.33 1.66 -16.41
C GLN A 190 -14.03 0.38 -15.60
N SER A 191 -15.06 -0.33 -15.17
CA SER A 191 -14.90 -1.65 -14.53
C SER A 191 -14.48 -2.71 -15.55
N THR A 192 -13.61 -3.65 -15.17
CA THR A 192 -13.33 -4.85 -15.98
C THR A 192 -14.39 -5.95 -15.83
N VAL A 193 -15.48 -5.72 -15.09
CA VAL A 193 -16.58 -6.69 -14.96
C VAL A 193 -17.15 -7.02 -16.34
N PRO A 194 -17.13 -8.30 -16.78
CA PRO A 194 -17.64 -8.69 -18.09
C PRO A 194 -19.13 -8.37 -18.26
N LEU A 195 -19.50 -7.97 -19.48
CA LEU A 195 -20.89 -7.70 -19.85
C LEU A 195 -21.33 -8.57 -21.03
N PRO A 196 -22.67 -8.80 -21.19
CA PRO A 196 -23.22 -9.38 -22.40
C PRO A 196 -22.82 -8.61 -23.67
N ALA A 197 -22.66 -9.34 -24.77
CA ALA A 197 -22.22 -8.77 -26.05
C ALA A 197 -23.11 -7.60 -26.49
N GLY A 198 -22.48 -6.53 -26.99
CA GLY A 198 -23.17 -5.32 -27.47
C GLY A 198 -23.58 -4.33 -26.38
N LYS A 199 -23.18 -4.52 -25.12
CA LYS A 199 -23.32 -3.51 -24.06
C LYS A 199 -22.04 -2.65 -23.93
N PRO A 200 -22.17 -1.35 -23.64
CA PRO A 200 -21.02 -0.48 -23.36
C PRO A 200 -20.41 -0.82 -21.99
N PRO A 201 -19.13 -0.47 -21.70
CA PRO A 201 -18.49 -0.76 -20.42
C PRO A 201 -19.30 -0.26 -19.20
N LEU A 202 -19.09 -0.89 -18.05
CA LEU A 202 -19.58 -0.39 -16.76
C LEU A 202 -18.67 0.72 -16.25
N ARG A 203 -19.24 1.70 -15.55
CA ARG A 203 -18.47 2.67 -14.75
C ARG A 203 -17.91 2.00 -13.50
N CYS A 204 -16.82 2.53 -12.94
CA CYS A 204 -16.27 2.05 -11.67
C CYS A 204 -17.17 2.46 -10.50
N GLY A 205 -18.13 1.63 -10.10
CA GLY A 205 -18.83 1.78 -8.83
C GLY A 205 -19.56 3.11 -8.60
N LYS A 206 -19.63 3.51 -7.32
CA LYS A 206 -20.21 4.78 -6.85
C LYS A 206 -19.18 5.60 -6.07
N HIS A 207 -17.98 5.75 -6.64
CA HIS A 207 -16.87 6.46 -6.01
C HIS A 207 -16.91 7.98 -6.23
N VAL A 208 -16.16 8.70 -5.41
CA VAL A 208 -15.73 10.07 -5.68
C VAL A 208 -14.66 10.02 -6.78
N PHE A 209 -14.99 10.49 -7.98
CA PHE A 209 -14.03 10.54 -9.10
C PHE A 209 -13.28 11.88 -9.20
N LEU A 210 -12.07 11.85 -9.78
CA LEU A 210 -11.27 13.02 -10.12
C LEU A 210 -11.10 13.19 -11.64
N GLY A 211 -11.15 14.44 -12.11
CA GLY A 211 -10.87 14.80 -13.49
C GLY A 211 -11.06 16.29 -13.77
N PRO A 212 -10.99 16.71 -15.05
CA PRO A 212 -11.05 18.12 -15.44
C PRO A 212 -12.45 18.74 -15.27
N LYS A 213 -13.53 17.95 -15.10
CA LYS A 213 -14.86 18.48 -14.80
C LYS A 213 -15.04 18.78 -13.31
N THR A 214 -14.33 18.06 -12.45
CA THR A 214 -14.48 18.12 -10.98
C THR A 214 -13.35 18.88 -10.26
N SER A 215 -12.22 19.13 -10.93
CA SER A 215 -11.11 19.89 -10.38
C SER A 215 -10.48 20.84 -11.42
N THR A 216 -10.43 22.12 -11.08
CA THR A 216 -9.79 23.19 -11.86
C THR A 216 -8.27 23.20 -11.73
N SER A 217 -7.70 22.47 -10.78
CA SER A 217 -6.24 22.27 -10.63
C SER A 217 -5.73 20.97 -11.27
N PHE A 218 -6.63 20.13 -11.78
CA PHE A 218 -6.31 18.89 -12.48
C PHE A 218 -5.49 19.15 -13.75
N LYS A 219 -4.35 18.48 -13.90
CA LYS A 219 -3.54 18.49 -15.12
C LYS A 219 -3.05 17.07 -15.43
N GLU A 220 -3.41 16.56 -16.61
CA GLU A 220 -2.86 15.32 -17.15
C GLU A 220 -1.35 15.43 -17.40
N ILE A 221 -0.58 14.43 -16.95
CA ILE A 221 0.81 14.24 -17.39
C ILE A 221 0.77 13.45 -18.70
N ALA A 222 0.78 14.16 -19.82
CA ALA A 222 0.56 13.59 -21.15
C ALA A 222 1.50 12.41 -21.46
N GLY A 223 0.93 11.32 -21.99
CA GLY A 223 1.67 10.11 -22.36
C GLY A 223 2.01 9.19 -21.17
N SER A 224 1.77 9.60 -19.92
CA SER A 224 1.96 8.75 -18.76
C SER A 224 0.93 7.61 -18.70
N LYS A 225 1.40 6.42 -18.32
CA LYS A 225 0.57 5.25 -18.03
C LYS A 225 1.18 4.51 -16.86
N TRP A 226 0.34 4.00 -15.98
CA TRP A 226 0.76 3.14 -14.87
C TRP A 226 -0.21 1.97 -14.73
N LYS A 227 0.27 0.91 -14.07
CA LYS A 227 -0.53 -0.25 -13.66
C LYS A 227 -0.02 -0.76 -12.32
N VAL A 228 -0.93 -1.12 -11.44
CA VAL A 228 -0.64 -1.85 -10.20
C VAL A 228 -1.52 -3.08 -10.17
N SER A 229 -0.94 -4.21 -9.75
CA SER A 229 -1.70 -5.37 -9.31
C SER A 229 -1.56 -5.39 -7.80
N TYR A 230 -2.70 -5.40 -7.11
CA TYR A 230 -2.79 -5.69 -5.69
C TYR A 230 -3.24 -7.15 -5.56
N GLY A 231 -3.27 -7.67 -4.33
CA GLY A 231 -3.67 -9.06 -4.10
C GLY A 231 -5.11 -9.38 -4.46
N THR A 232 -6.00 -8.44 -4.19
CA THR A 232 -7.43 -8.53 -4.50
C THR A 232 -7.72 -8.27 -5.98
N GLY A 233 -7.07 -7.28 -6.58
CA GLY A 233 -7.49 -6.74 -7.88
C GLY A 233 -6.41 -6.00 -8.65
N LYS A 234 -6.78 -5.41 -9.79
CA LYS A 234 -5.86 -4.67 -10.67
C LYS A 234 -6.39 -3.29 -11.02
N VAL A 235 -5.49 -2.32 -11.03
CA VAL A 235 -5.79 -0.93 -11.40
C VAL A 235 -4.83 -0.50 -12.49
N THR A 236 -5.36 0.15 -13.54
CA THR A 236 -4.54 0.79 -14.57
C THR A 236 -5.00 2.21 -14.82
N GLY A 237 -4.08 3.10 -15.15
CA GLY A 237 -4.36 4.51 -15.16
C GLY A 237 -3.32 5.38 -15.86
N MET A 238 -3.44 6.66 -15.60
CA MET A 238 -2.58 7.75 -16.08
C MET A 238 -2.11 8.58 -14.88
N LEU A 239 -0.99 9.28 -15.00
CA LEU A 239 -0.54 10.22 -13.98
C LEU A 239 -1.12 11.62 -14.24
N VAL A 240 -1.38 12.31 -13.16
CA VAL A 240 -1.90 13.68 -13.11
C VAL A 240 -1.10 14.47 -12.10
N THR A 241 -1.16 15.80 -12.17
CA THR A 241 -0.90 16.65 -11.00
C THR A 241 -2.21 17.28 -10.55
N ASP A 242 -2.46 17.30 -9.24
CA ASP A 242 -3.54 18.06 -8.63
C ASP A 242 -3.15 18.49 -7.20
N ASN A 243 -3.99 19.29 -6.55
CA ASN A 243 -3.83 19.68 -5.16
C ASN A 243 -4.36 18.57 -4.25
N VAL A 244 -3.55 18.16 -3.27
CA VAL A 244 -3.94 17.20 -2.23
C VAL A 244 -3.85 17.89 -0.87
N LYS A 245 -4.79 17.61 0.04
CA LYS A 245 -4.81 18.17 1.38
C LYS A 245 -5.17 17.12 2.43
N ILE A 246 -4.30 16.96 3.41
CA ILE A 246 -4.38 15.97 4.49
C ILE A 246 -4.48 16.73 5.81
N GLY A 247 -5.67 16.76 6.41
CA GLY A 247 -5.93 17.59 7.59
C GLY A 247 -5.63 19.06 7.32
N THR A 248 -4.59 19.60 7.97
CA THR A 248 -4.08 20.97 7.80
C THR A 248 -3.04 21.12 6.69
N LEU A 249 -2.43 20.03 6.21
CA LEU A 249 -1.35 20.06 5.23
C LEU A 249 -1.92 20.21 3.82
N ALA A 250 -1.62 21.31 3.13
CA ALA A 250 -2.01 21.55 1.74
C ALA A 250 -0.80 21.38 0.81
N LEU A 251 -0.81 20.33 0.00
CA LEU A 251 0.22 19.93 -0.94
C LEU A 251 -0.21 20.27 -2.38
N PRO A 252 0.22 21.41 -2.95
CA PRO A 252 -0.17 21.81 -4.30
C PRO A 252 0.59 21.04 -5.39
N ASN A 253 -0.09 20.79 -6.51
CA ASN A 253 0.44 20.14 -7.73
C ASN A 253 1.24 18.84 -7.46
N HIS A 254 0.77 17.98 -6.55
CA HIS A 254 1.38 16.66 -6.32
C HIS A 254 1.14 15.74 -7.52
N PRO A 255 2.16 15.04 -8.05
CA PRO A 255 1.97 14.03 -9.09
C PRO A 255 1.52 12.70 -8.50
N PHE A 256 0.41 12.14 -9.00
CA PHE A 256 -0.14 10.85 -8.57
C PHE A 256 -1.02 10.23 -9.68
N GLY A 257 -1.56 9.03 -9.44
CA GLY A 257 -2.35 8.28 -10.41
C GLY A 257 -3.86 8.59 -10.37
N VAL A 258 -4.51 8.60 -11.53
CA VAL A 258 -5.96 8.35 -11.62
C VAL A 258 -6.25 7.07 -12.39
N ALA A 259 -7.12 6.24 -11.83
CA ALA A 259 -7.51 4.95 -12.39
C ALA A 259 -8.46 5.15 -13.59
N LYS A 260 -8.09 4.59 -14.74
CA LYS A 260 -8.98 4.47 -15.91
C LYS A 260 -9.69 3.13 -15.95
N THR A 261 -9.13 2.12 -15.30
CA THR A 261 -9.68 0.78 -15.29
C THR A 261 -9.40 0.08 -13.97
N GLU A 262 -10.43 -0.49 -13.38
CA GLU A 262 -10.42 -1.17 -12.08
C GLU A 262 -11.10 -2.54 -12.21
N THR A 263 -10.60 -3.54 -11.51
CA THR A 263 -11.30 -4.83 -11.37
C THR A 263 -12.46 -4.71 -10.39
N LYS A 264 -13.38 -5.70 -10.41
CA LYS A 264 -14.60 -5.75 -9.57
C LYS A 264 -14.32 -5.42 -8.10
N ASP A 265 -13.19 -5.89 -7.61
CA ASP A 265 -12.69 -5.82 -6.24
C ASP A 265 -12.55 -4.37 -5.74
N PHE A 266 -12.31 -3.41 -6.65
CA PHE A 266 -12.31 -1.98 -6.34
C PHE A 266 -13.64 -1.31 -6.70
N THR A 267 -14.30 -1.72 -7.79
CA THR A 267 -15.54 -1.06 -8.24
C THR A 267 -16.75 -1.29 -7.34
N ASP A 268 -16.68 -2.27 -6.45
CA ASP A 268 -17.71 -2.54 -5.45
C ASP A 268 -17.31 -2.05 -4.04
N ALA A 269 -16.08 -1.56 -3.86
CA ALA A 269 -15.53 -1.21 -2.55
C ALA A 269 -16.07 0.13 -2.00
N VAL A 270 -16.00 0.31 -0.67
CA VAL A 270 -16.47 1.57 -0.04
C VAL A 270 -15.47 2.71 -0.22
N LEU A 271 -14.20 2.38 -0.49
CA LEU A 271 -13.10 3.32 -0.72
C LEU A 271 -13.16 3.96 -2.13
N ASP A 272 -12.58 5.16 -2.26
CA ASP A 272 -12.47 5.91 -3.52
C ASP A 272 -11.06 5.77 -4.15
N GLY A 273 -10.15 5.07 -3.46
CA GLY A 273 -8.75 4.90 -3.82
C GLY A 273 -7.86 4.52 -2.62
N LEU A 274 -6.55 4.71 -2.79
CA LEU A 274 -5.53 4.28 -1.84
C LEU A 274 -4.40 5.33 -1.75
N LEU A 275 -3.82 5.48 -0.56
CA LEU A 275 -2.65 6.33 -0.30
C LEU A 275 -1.54 5.51 0.36
N GLY A 276 -0.50 5.25 -0.41
CA GLY A 276 0.71 4.55 0.01
C GLY A 276 1.70 5.43 0.78
N VAL A 277 2.32 4.87 1.82
CA VAL A 277 3.39 5.49 2.62
C VAL A 277 4.67 4.62 2.76
N ALA A 278 4.82 3.57 1.95
CA ALA A 278 6.14 2.95 1.70
C ALA A 278 7.12 3.95 1.08
N GLN A 279 8.42 3.64 1.06
CA GLN A 279 9.43 4.55 0.51
C GLN A 279 9.22 4.78 -0.98
N SER A 280 9.49 6.00 -1.46
CA SER A 280 9.32 6.39 -2.88
C SER A 280 10.02 5.47 -3.90
N ILE A 281 11.02 4.68 -3.49
CA ILE A 281 11.69 3.70 -4.36
C ILE A 281 10.79 2.50 -4.74
N SER A 282 9.75 2.19 -3.96
CA SER A 282 8.78 1.13 -4.27
C SER A 282 7.62 1.60 -5.18
N ALA A 283 7.48 2.91 -5.40
CA ALA A 283 6.36 3.51 -6.13
C ALA A 283 6.31 3.05 -7.60
N ARG A 284 5.25 2.33 -7.97
CA ARG A 284 5.03 1.79 -9.32
C ARG A 284 4.69 2.89 -10.33
N GLN A 285 4.24 4.04 -9.85
CA GLN A 285 4.04 5.26 -10.65
C GLN A 285 5.34 6.04 -10.88
N GLY A 286 6.46 5.67 -10.24
CA GLY A 286 7.74 6.37 -10.33
C GLY A 286 7.70 7.81 -9.79
N GLN A 287 6.75 8.10 -8.89
CA GLN A 287 6.59 9.39 -8.23
C GLN A 287 7.15 9.36 -6.81
N LEU A 288 7.38 10.53 -6.23
CA LEU A 288 7.59 10.60 -4.78
C LEU A 288 6.28 10.25 -4.08
N ASN A 289 6.35 9.46 -3.00
CA ASN A 289 5.22 9.27 -2.10
C ASN A 289 4.80 10.63 -1.49
N ILE A 290 3.66 10.64 -0.81
CA ILE A 290 3.09 11.89 -0.31
C ILE A 290 3.90 12.51 0.83
N VAL A 291 4.59 11.72 1.65
CA VAL A 291 5.40 12.18 2.79
C VAL A 291 6.69 12.87 2.31
N ASP A 292 7.40 12.24 1.36
CA ASP A 292 8.55 12.82 0.69
C ASP A 292 8.17 14.08 -0.10
N SER A 293 6.98 14.10 -0.71
CA SER A 293 6.45 15.28 -1.38
C SER A 293 6.17 16.45 -0.42
N LEU A 294 5.52 16.18 0.72
CA LEU A 294 5.28 17.16 1.79
C LEU A 294 6.60 17.72 2.33
N PHE A 295 7.60 16.86 2.57
CA PHE A 295 8.90 17.26 3.10
C PHE A 295 9.71 18.07 2.07
N LYS A 296 9.74 17.64 0.81
CA LYS A 296 10.38 18.36 -0.30
C LYS A 296 9.77 19.75 -0.52
N GLN A 297 8.47 19.91 -0.32
CA GLN A 297 7.79 21.21 -0.36
C GLN A 297 7.89 22.01 0.97
N LYS A 298 8.61 21.50 1.98
CA LYS A 298 8.79 22.12 3.31
C LYS A 298 7.48 22.36 4.08
N LEU A 299 6.46 21.56 3.78
CA LEU A 299 5.16 21.59 4.46
C LEU A 299 5.20 20.82 5.79
N ILE A 300 6.20 19.94 5.95
CA ILE A 300 6.51 19.21 7.18
C ILE A 300 7.99 19.33 7.54
N ALA A 301 8.31 19.20 8.83
CA ALA A 301 9.65 19.39 9.36
C ALA A 301 10.52 18.13 9.29
N ARG A 302 9.92 16.94 9.34
CA ARG A 302 10.57 15.63 9.12
C ARG A 302 9.68 14.74 8.25
N PRO A 303 10.23 13.93 7.34
CA PRO A 303 9.45 12.97 6.58
C PRO A 303 9.22 11.73 7.45
N VAL A 304 8.30 11.86 8.40
CA VAL A 304 7.85 10.75 9.26
C VAL A 304 6.34 10.63 9.21
N VAL A 305 5.86 9.40 9.22
CA VAL A 305 4.44 9.07 9.37
C VAL A 305 4.26 8.11 10.54
N LEU A 306 3.18 8.30 11.30
CA LEU A 306 2.94 7.57 12.53
C LEU A 306 1.50 7.07 12.57
N PHE A 307 1.31 5.87 13.08
CA PHE A 307 0.03 5.20 13.14
C PHE A 307 -0.26 4.69 14.54
N LYS A 308 -1.49 4.96 14.97
CA LYS A 308 -2.22 4.18 15.97
C LYS A 308 -3.50 3.74 15.30
N ILE A 309 -3.73 2.45 15.08
CA ILE A 309 -5.01 1.95 14.58
C ILE A 309 -5.90 1.48 15.76
N SER A 310 -7.19 1.33 15.52
CA SER A 310 -8.18 0.91 16.53
C SER A 310 -8.81 -0.40 16.11
N ARG A 311 -9.24 -1.20 17.10
CA ARG A 311 -10.02 -2.41 16.89
C ARG A 311 -11.51 -2.08 17.07
N LEU A 312 -12.37 -2.45 16.13
CA LEU A 312 -13.81 -2.20 16.19
C LEU A 312 -14.43 -2.78 17.47
N ALA A 313 -13.99 -3.97 17.86
CA ALA A 313 -14.45 -4.68 19.06
C ALA A 313 -14.22 -3.90 20.37
N ASP A 314 -13.28 -2.94 20.40
CA ASP A 314 -13.03 -2.08 21.58
C ASP A 314 -14.05 -0.93 21.69
N LYS A 315 -14.94 -0.76 20.69
CA LYS A 315 -16.02 0.25 20.64
C LYS A 315 -15.53 1.69 20.82
N LYS A 316 -14.26 1.95 20.49
CA LYS A 316 -13.58 3.24 20.55
C LYS A 316 -12.65 3.40 19.36
N ASN A 317 -13.15 4.00 18.29
CA ASN A 317 -12.29 4.38 17.17
C ASN A 317 -11.60 5.74 17.43
N ASP A 318 -10.46 5.71 18.13
CA ASP A 318 -9.51 6.83 18.20
C ASP A 318 -8.22 6.53 17.43
N GLY A 319 -8.35 5.75 16.34
CA GLY A 319 -7.29 5.51 15.37
C GLY A 319 -6.94 6.77 14.59
N GLN A 320 -5.65 6.99 14.35
CA GLN A 320 -5.12 8.18 13.70
C GLN A 320 -3.82 7.88 12.93
N ILE A 321 -3.66 8.60 11.80
CA ILE A 321 -2.39 8.79 11.09
C ILE A 321 -1.88 10.20 11.40
N THR A 322 -0.58 10.33 11.67
CA THR A 322 0.08 11.61 11.98
C THR A 322 1.24 11.84 11.04
N PHE A 323 1.32 13.04 10.45
CA PHE A 323 2.42 13.45 9.58
C PHE A 323 3.36 14.41 10.34
N SER A 324 4.65 14.06 10.46
CA SER A 324 5.71 14.91 11.02
C SER A 324 5.59 15.30 12.50
N GLY A 325 4.89 14.54 13.34
CA GLY A 325 4.78 14.80 14.78
C GLY A 325 4.66 13.52 15.59
N LEU A 326 5.35 13.44 16.73
CA LEU A 326 5.25 12.30 17.65
C LEU A 326 4.09 12.51 18.61
N ASP A 327 3.14 11.58 18.67
CA ASP A 327 2.07 11.59 19.67
C ASP A 327 2.40 10.66 20.83
N THR A 328 3.15 11.18 21.80
CA THR A 328 3.53 10.46 23.02
C THR A 328 2.35 10.17 23.97
N THR A 329 1.12 10.58 23.63
CA THR A 329 -0.08 10.22 24.41
C THR A 329 -0.67 8.87 24.03
N LYS A 330 -0.11 8.19 23.02
CA LYS A 330 -0.64 6.95 22.44
C LYS A 330 0.21 5.70 22.71
N PHE A 331 1.39 5.83 23.32
CA PHE A 331 2.31 4.71 23.58
C PHE A 331 3.18 4.93 24.83
N ASP A 332 3.72 3.85 25.42
CA ASP A 332 4.70 3.95 26.52
C ASP A 332 6.11 4.18 25.95
N PRO A 333 6.73 5.36 26.16
CA PRO A 333 8.05 5.67 25.62
C PRO A 333 9.18 4.77 26.14
N LYS A 334 8.97 4.02 27.23
CA LYS A 334 9.94 3.04 27.75
C LYS A 334 10.04 1.77 26.88
N THR A 335 9.03 1.54 26.03
CA THR A 335 8.91 0.36 25.16
C THR A 335 9.24 0.70 23.70
N LEU A 336 9.63 1.95 23.44
CA LEU A 336 10.00 2.42 22.10
C LEU A 336 11.33 1.80 21.67
N VAL A 337 11.28 0.97 20.62
CA VAL A 337 12.46 0.45 19.95
C VAL A 337 12.59 1.04 18.56
N SER A 338 13.81 1.44 18.19
CA SER A 338 14.16 1.83 16.82
C SER A 338 14.79 0.64 16.11
N ILE A 339 14.37 0.42 14.87
CA ILE A 339 14.63 -0.78 14.07
C ILE A 339 15.17 -0.32 12.72
N PRO A 340 16.40 -0.70 12.31
CA PRO A 340 16.88 -0.47 10.96
C PRO A 340 15.98 -1.19 9.95
N ASN A 341 15.49 -0.48 8.94
CA ASN A 341 14.73 -1.12 7.87
C ASN A 341 15.67 -1.98 7.02
N VAL A 342 15.37 -3.29 6.92
CA VAL A 342 16.21 -4.25 6.18
C VAL A 342 15.82 -4.40 4.71
N SER A 343 14.71 -3.78 4.29
CA SER A 343 14.19 -3.92 2.93
C SER A 343 15.11 -3.32 1.87
N ARG A 344 15.23 -4.04 0.75
CA ARG A 344 15.93 -3.57 -0.46
C ARG A 344 14.98 -2.99 -1.50
N LEU A 345 13.67 -3.17 -1.32
CA LEU A 345 12.64 -2.71 -2.26
C LEU A 345 11.93 -1.42 -1.80
N GLY A 346 12.22 -0.91 -0.60
CA GLY A 346 11.58 0.27 -0.03
C GLY A 346 10.33 -0.02 0.80
N LEU A 347 10.03 -1.29 1.08
CA LEU A 347 9.01 -1.70 2.03
C LEU A 347 9.46 -1.41 3.46
N TRP A 348 8.54 -1.44 4.42
CA TRP A 348 8.86 -1.26 5.84
C TRP A 348 9.10 -2.61 6.51
N GLU A 349 10.33 -3.11 6.39
CA GLU A 349 10.71 -4.46 6.78
C GLU A 349 11.62 -4.48 8.02
N ALA A 350 11.26 -5.29 9.01
CA ALA A 350 12.01 -5.50 10.25
C ALA A 350 12.53 -6.94 10.37
N ALA A 351 13.69 -7.13 10.98
CA ALA A 351 14.14 -8.46 11.42
C ALA A 351 13.34 -8.92 12.64
N VAL A 352 12.95 -10.20 12.67
CA VAL A 352 12.25 -10.82 13.80
C VAL A 352 13.26 -11.59 14.67
N ASP A 353 13.28 -11.30 15.98
CA ASP A 353 14.20 -11.97 16.92
C ASP A 353 13.67 -13.34 17.36
N VAL A 354 12.41 -13.40 17.80
CA VAL A 354 11.75 -14.64 18.25
C VAL A 354 10.23 -14.49 18.25
N VAL A 355 9.51 -15.54 17.87
CA VAL A 355 8.07 -15.68 18.11
C VAL A 355 7.86 -16.61 19.30
N THR A 356 6.95 -16.24 20.21
CA THR A 356 6.63 -17.06 21.39
C THR A 356 5.14 -17.34 21.49
N ILE A 357 4.79 -18.57 21.84
CA ILE A 357 3.44 -18.99 22.22
C ILE A 357 3.46 -19.36 23.70
N ASN A 358 2.63 -18.71 24.51
CA ASN A 358 2.58 -18.91 25.97
C ASN A 358 3.96 -18.77 26.64
N GLY A 359 4.79 -17.84 26.15
CA GLY A 359 6.16 -17.61 26.63
C GLY A 359 7.19 -18.66 26.16
N LYS A 360 6.80 -19.69 25.42
CA LYS A 360 7.72 -20.66 24.81
C LYS A 360 8.07 -20.23 23.39
N ALA A 361 9.36 -20.18 23.06
CA ALA A 361 9.82 -19.90 21.70
C ALA A 361 9.32 -20.96 20.70
N LEU A 362 8.81 -20.48 19.56
CA LEU A 362 8.52 -21.25 18.36
C LEU A 362 9.70 -21.07 17.38
N ALA A 363 10.23 -22.18 16.88
CA ALA A 363 11.33 -22.17 15.93
C ALA A 363 10.81 -22.42 14.51
N PHE A 364 11.22 -21.57 13.59
CA PHE A 364 10.95 -21.70 12.15
C PHE A 364 12.19 -22.22 11.41
N THR A 365 11.97 -22.90 10.28
CA THR A 365 13.04 -23.36 9.39
C THR A 365 13.51 -22.23 8.47
N GLY A 366 14.65 -22.38 7.79
CA GLY A 366 15.11 -21.38 6.82
C GLY A 366 16.04 -20.29 7.37
N GLY A 367 16.06 -20.07 8.69
CA GLY A 367 17.06 -19.22 9.37
C GLY A 367 16.48 -17.94 9.95
N ALA A 368 17.09 -16.79 9.64
CA ALA A 368 16.58 -15.49 10.06
C ALA A 368 15.34 -15.11 9.25
N HIS A 369 14.33 -14.59 9.94
CA HIS A 369 13.05 -14.17 9.36
C HIS A 369 12.90 -12.65 9.44
N THR A 370 12.16 -12.10 8.50
CA THR A 370 11.85 -10.67 8.43
C THR A 370 10.36 -10.48 8.23
N THR A 371 9.84 -9.30 8.59
CA THR A 371 8.43 -8.98 8.39
C THR A 371 8.22 -7.57 7.87
N VAL A 372 7.41 -7.43 6.81
CA VAL A 372 6.92 -6.16 6.30
C VAL A 372 5.68 -5.74 7.10
N MET A 373 5.66 -4.48 7.56
CA MET A 373 4.55 -3.91 8.32
C MET A 373 3.58 -3.19 7.38
N ASP A 374 2.40 -3.76 7.16
CA ASP A 374 1.45 -3.29 6.15
C ASP A 374 0.03 -3.04 6.68
N ILE A 375 -0.30 -1.78 6.94
CA ILE A 375 -1.64 -1.36 7.40
C ILE A 375 -2.72 -1.58 6.32
N GLY A 376 -2.33 -1.69 5.04
CA GLY A 376 -3.23 -2.00 3.93
C GLY A 376 -3.69 -3.47 3.90
N SER A 377 -3.08 -4.34 4.71
CA SER A 377 -3.44 -5.75 4.84
C SER A 377 -4.16 -6.02 6.17
N ASN A 378 -5.25 -6.78 6.12
CA ASN A 378 -5.92 -7.34 7.29
C ASN A 378 -5.38 -8.72 7.73
N PHE A 379 -4.34 -9.26 7.06
CA PHE A 379 -3.81 -10.60 7.35
C PHE A 379 -2.41 -10.63 8.00
N ILE A 380 -2.08 -11.76 8.63
CA ILE A 380 -0.69 -12.18 8.89
C ILE A 380 -0.34 -13.17 7.79
N VAL A 381 0.53 -12.80 6.85
CA VAL A 381 0.87 -13.62 5.69
C VAL A 381 2.28 -14.21 5.87
N MET A 382 2.41 -15.52 5.70
CA MET A 382 3.65 -16.26 5.97
C MET A 382 3.81 -17.42 4.97
N PRO A 383 5.04 -17.94 4.75
CA PRO A 383 5.26 -19.18 4.01
C PRO A 383 4.38 -20.31 4.54
N PRO A 384 3.86 -21.23 3.71
CA PRO A 384 2.86 -22.20 4.16
C PRO A 384 3.32 -23.10 5.30
N ALA A 385 4.62 -23.40 5.39
CA ALA A 385 5.23 -24.14 6.49
C ALA A 385 5.16 -23.36 7.81
N ASP A 386 5.54 -22.08 7.80
CA ASP A 386 5.53 -21.21 8.97
C ASP A 386 4.11 -20.91 9.43
N ALA A 387 3.22 -20.58 8.48
CA ALA A 387 1.79 -20.36 8.73
C ALA A 387 1.16 -21.58 9.43
N THR A 388 1.42 -22.79 8.93
CA THR A 388 0.92 -24.04 9.51
C THR A 388 1.54 -24.30 10.89
N ALA A 389 2.85 -24.08 11.05
CA ALA A 389 3.54 -24.26 12.34
C ALA A 389 3.02 -23.30 13.41
N LEU A 390 2.80 -22.04 13.07
CA LEU A 390 2.22 -21.02 13.96
C LEU A 390 0.78 -21.36 14.32
N ASN A 391 -0.06 -21.68 13.33
CA ASN A 391 -1.47 -22.02 13.57
C ASN A 391 -1.62 -23.27 14.45
N ALA A 392 -0.81 -24.32 14.21
CA ALA A 392 -0.78 -25.51 15.04
C ALA A 392 -0.28 -25.23 16.47
N ALA A 393 0.73 -24.37 16.64
CA ALA A 393 1.23 -23.98 17.96
C ALA A 393 0.20 -23.18 18.78
N LEU A 394 -0.70 -22.45 18.12
CA LEU A 394 -1.85 -21.76 18.71
C LEU A 394 -3.03 -22.70 19.06
N GLY A 395 -2.93 -23.99 18.74
CA GLY A 395 -3.97 -25.00 18.95
C GLY A 395 -4.98 -25.12 17.80
N GLY A 396 -4.66 -24.56 16.63
CA GLY A 396 -5.49 -24.62 15.43
C GLY A 396 -5.27 -25.86 14.56
N ARG A 397 -6.12 -26.01 13.55
CA ARG A 397 -6.01 -27.04 12.50
C ARG A 397 -5.84 -26.43 11.11
N THR A 398 -5.38 -27.27 10.19
CA THR A 398 -5.39 -27.04 8.75
C THR A 398 -6.35 -28.04 8.12
N ASP A 399 -7.21 -27.62 7.20
CA ASP A 399 -8.11 -28.52 6.49
C ASP A 399 -7.45 -29.13 5.22
N ALA A 400 -8.20 -29.92 4.46
CA ALA A 400 -7.70 -30.56 3.24
C ALA A 400 -7.52 -29.59 2.04
N ALA A 401 -8.07 -28.37 2.11
CA ALA A 401 -7.84 -27.31 1.12
C ALA A 401 -6.61 -26.44 1.47
N GLY A 402 -6.10 -26.54 2.70
CA GLY A 402 -5.04 -25.68 3.24
C GLY A 402 -5.55 -24.49 4.04
N ASP A 403 -6.88 -24.36 4.23
CA ASP A 403 -7.46 -23.30 5.04
C ASP A 403 -7.15 -23.54 6.53
N LEU A 404 -6.77 -22.47 7.22
CA LEU A 404 -6.33 -22.47 8.61
C LEU A 404 -7.46 -22.02 9.53
N PHE A 405 -7.64 -22.76 10.62
CA PHE A 405 -8.69 -22.53 11.61
C PHE A 405 -8.08 -22.52 13.03
N LEU A 406 -8.67 -21.73 13.93
CA LEU A 406 -8.30 -21.65 15.34
C LEU A 406 -9.56 -21.85 16.20
N PRO A 407 -9.47 -22.43 17.42
CA PRO A 407 -10.58 -22.43 18.36
C PRO A 407 -10.96 -20.99 18.72
N CYS A 408 -12.18 -20.53 18.48
CA CYS A 408 -12.58 -19.13 18.68
C CYS A 408 -12.35 -18.62 20.12
N ASN A 409 -12.35 -19.54 21.08
CA ASN A 409 -12.17 -19.26 22.50
C ASN A 409 -10.73 -19.48 22.99
N THR A 410 -9.76 -19.69 22.09
CA THR A 410 -8.37 -20.00 22.42
C THR A 410 -7.77 -19.04 23.47
N LYS A 411 -6.92 -19.60 24.32
CA LYS A 411 -6.23 -18.91 25.43
C LYS A 411 -4.72 -18.90 25.25
N ALA A 412 -4.24 -19.24 24.05
CA ALA A 412 -2.86 -19.02 23.70
C ALA A 412 -2.50 -17.52 23.81
N GLN A 413 -1.22 -17.22 24.04
CA GLN A 413 -0.69 -15.86 23.98
C GLN A 413 0.44 -15.83 22.95
N LEU A 414 0.18 -15.18 21.81
CA LEU A 414 1.17 -14.91 20.78
C LEU A 414 1.90 -13.61 21.10
N ALA A 415 3.23 -13.66 21.17
CA ALA A 415 4.05 -12.46 21.17
C ALA A 415 5.23 -12.60 20.22
N VAL A 416 5.54 -11.50 19.50
CA VAL A 416 6.68 -11.40 18.60
C VAL A 416 7.67 -10.40 19.17
N THR A 417 8.93 -10.80 19.25
CA THR A 417 10.03 -9.96 19.71
C THR A 417 10.75 -9.34 18.52
N ILE A 418 10.87 -8.03 18.52
CA ILE A 418 11.55 -7.23 17.49
C ILE A 418 12.44 -6.21 18.19
N SER A 419 13.73 -6.17 17.87
CA SER A 419 14.73 -5.32 18.52
C SER A 419 14.74 -5.50 20.06
N LYS A 420 14.60 -6.75 20.50
CA LYS A 420 14.57 -7.23 21.90
C LYS A 420 13.33 -6.86 22.72
N GLU A 421 12.39 -6.08 22.18
CA GLU A 421 11.11 -5.80 22.85
C GLU A 421 10.02 -6.77 22.34
N ALA A 422 9.26 -7.35 23.28
CA ALA A 422 8.22 -8.33 22.97
C ALA A 422 6.84 -7.68 22.87
N PHE A 423 6.20 -7.80 21.71
CA PHE A 423 4.87 -7.27 21.39
C PHE A 423 3.84 -8.40 21.33
N THR A 424 2.86 -8.37 22.23
CA THR A 424 1.77 -9.36 22.28
C THR A 424 0.68 -9.00 21.28
N ILE A 425 0.13 -9.99 20.58
CA ILE A 425 -1.04 -9.84 19.71
C ILE A 425 -2.29 -10.26 20.49
N ASP A 426 -3.32 -9.42 20.49
CA ASP A 426 -4.63 -9.78 21.08
C ASP A 426 -5.25 -10.93 20.27
N MET A 427 -5.73 -11.98 20.96
CA MET A 427 -6.29 -13.16 20.29
C MET A 427 -7.54 -12.85 19.46
N ARG A 428 -8.24 -11.75 19.75
CA ARG A 428 -9.35 -11.23 18.93
C ARG A 428 -8.92 -10.77 17.54
N ASP A 429 -7.63 -10.53 17.34
CA ASP A 429 -7.09 -10.14 16.03
C ASP A 429 -6.67 -11.36 15.19
N LEU A 430 -6.60 -12.57 15.76
CA LEU A 430 -6.12 -13.77 15.08
C LEU A 430 -7.22 -14.60 14.40
N VAL A 431 -8.48 -14.27 14.65
CA VAL A 431 -9.65 -15.00 14.18
C VAL A 431 -10.67 -14.08 13.53
N VAL A 432 -11.38 -14.61 12.53
CA VAL A 432 -12.55 -13.97 11.90
C VAL A 432 -13.73 -14.93 11.87
N ASP A 433 -14.91 -14.37 11.61
CA ASP A 433 -16.23 -15.02 11.62
C ASP A 433 -16.72 -15.46 13.02
N ASP A 434 -18.01 -15.84 13.08
CA ASP A 434 -18.60 -16.53 14.23
C ASP A 434 -18.13 -17.99 14.29
N PRO A 435 -18.15 -18.64 15.48
CA PRO A 435 -17.83 -20.06 15.63
C PRO A 435 -18.66 -20.96 14.73
N ASP A 436 -17.98 -21.88 14.04
CA ASP A 436 -18.61 -22.97 13.31
C ASP A 436 -19.26 -24.02 14.25
N SER A 437 -19.80 -25.09 13.68
CA SER A 437 -20.50 -26.14 14.43
C SER A 437 -19.60 -26.95 15.38
N VAL A 438 -18.28 -26.78 15.34
CA VAL A 438 -17.31 -27.38 16.27
C VAL A 438 -16.59 -26.35 17.16
N GLY A 439 -16.94 -25.06 17.04
CA GLY A 439 -16.40 -23.97 17.86
C GLY A 439 -15.10 -23.36 17.33
N GLU A 440 -14.80 -23.57 16.05
CA GLU A 440 -13.63 -23.03 15.37
C GLU A 440 -13.99 -21.82 14.51
N CYS A 441 -13.02 -20.92 14.36
CA CYS A 441 -13.09 -19.69 13.58
C CYS A 441 -12.03 -19.73 12.48
N SER A 442 -12.30 -19.02 11.39
CA SER A 442 -11.34 -18.78 10.32
C SER A 442 -10.10 -18.08 10.89
N SER A 443 -8.89 -18.56 10.57
CA SER A 443 -7.65 -17.91 10.99
C SER A 443 -7.30 -16.72 10.10
N ILE A 444 -6.78 -15.65 10.71
CA ILE A 444 -6.18 -14.51 10.00
C ILE A 444 -4.76 -14.81 9.48
N ILE A 445 -4.21 -15.97 9.83
CA ILE A 445 -2.94 -16.43 9.28
C ILE A 445 -3.20 -16.94 7.86
N SER A 446 -2.57 -16.32 6.85
CA SER A 446 -2.71 -16.68 5.43
C SER A 446 -1.42 -17.36 4.94
N PRO A 447 -1.48 -18.63 4.47
CA PRO A 447 -0.32 -19.32 3.92
C PRO A 447 -0.08 -18.93 2.45
N GLU A 448 1.00 -18.20 2.17
CA GLU A 448 1.36 -17.74 0.83
C GLU A 448 2.83 -18.02 0.50
N ALA A 449 3.13 -18.36 -0.75
CA ALA A 449 4.47 -18.81 -1.14
C ALA A 449 5.56 -17.71 -1.14
N ASP A 450 5.21 -16.45 -1.42
CA ASP A 450 6.10 -15.29 -1.42
C ASP A 450 5.36 -14.08 -0.78
N PRO A 451 5.20 -14.06 0.56
CA PRO A 451 4.27 -13.14 1.25
C PRO A 451 4.47 -11.64 1.03
N VAL A 452 5.62 -11.23 0.48
CA VAL A 452 6.04 -9.84 0.28
C VAL A 452 6.49 -9.55 -1.16
N GLU A 453 6.34 -10.51 -2.08
CA GLU A 453 6.69 -10.42 -3.51
C GLU A 453 8.15 -9.98 -3.79
N ASP A 454 9.09 -10.27 -2.88
CA ASP A 454 10.52 -9.96 -3.02
C ASP A 454 11.41 -11.20 -3.28
N GLY A 455 10.82 -12.40 -3.20
CA GLY A 455 11.52 -13.68 -3.35
C GLY A 455 12.28 -14.14 -2.10
N ASN A 456 12.08 -13.51 -0.94
CA ASN A 456 12.62 -13.94 0.34
C ASN A 456 11.79 -15.10 0.92
N PRO A 457 12.31 -16.35 0.95
CA PRO A 457 11.55 -17.50 1.45
C PRO A 457 11.28 -17.46 2.97
N ASN A 458 11.90 -16.53 3.69
CA ASN A 458 11.71 -16.29 5.12
C ASN A 458 11.02 -14.94 5.41
N GLY A 459 10.47 -14.29 4.37
CA GLY A 459 9.76 -13.02 4.48
C GLY A 459 8.31 -13.21 4.89
N TRP A 460 7.85 -12.44 5.86
CA TRP A 460 6.46 -12.40 6.32
C TRP A 460 5.84 -11.03 6.07
N LEU A 461 4.51 -10.93 6.09
CA LEU A 461 3.79 -9.66 6.11
C LEU A 461 2.87 -9.61 7.32
N PHE A 462 3.08 -8.62 8.19
CA PHE A 462 2.30 -8.39 9.41
C PHE A 462 1.39 -7.18 9.21
N GLY A 463 0.12 -7.46 8.94
CA GLY A 463 -0.88 -6.43 8.74
C GLY A 463 -1.52 -5.91 10.01
N ALA A 464 -2.74 -5.37 9.86
CA ALA A 464 -3.58 -4.88 10.94
C ALA A 464 -3.69 -5.79 12.18
N PRO A 465 -3.67 -7.14 12.10
CA PRO A 465 -3.69 -7.99 13.29
C PRO A 465 -2.54 -7.73 14.26
N PHE A 466 -1.32 -7.53 13.74
CA PHE A 466 -0.18 -7.13 14.56
C PHE A 466 -0.28 -5.63 14.90
N LEU A 467 -0.55 -4.79 13.89
CA LEU A 467 -0.46 -3.34 14.00
C LEU A 467 -1.56 -2.71 14.87
N LYS A 468 -2.65 -3.41 15.18
CA LYS A 468 -3.64 -3.04 16.21
C LYS A 468 -3.08 -3.04 17.64
N ASN A 469 -1.95 -3.70 17.87
CA ASN A 469 -1.37 -3.91 19.20
C ASN A 469 -0.13 -3.04 19.49
N VAL A 470 0.33 -2.27 18.49
CA VAL A 470 1.55 -1.45 18.57
C VAL A 470 1.29 -0.03 18.06
N TYR A 471 2.09 0.90 18.54
CA TYR A 471 2.29 2.19 17.89
C TYR A 471 3.40 2.05 16.86
N LEU A 472 3.14 2.49 15.63
CA LEU A 472 4.08 2.39 14.51
C LEU A 472 4.56 3.79 14.10
N LEU A 473 5.86 4.00 13.99
CA LEU A 473 6.49 5.16 13.35
C LEU A 473 7.36 4.69 12.19
N LEU A 474 7.27 5.39 11.06
CA LEU A 474 8.04 5.13 9.86
C LEU A 474 8.81 6.42 9.53
N ASP A 475 10.15 6.37 9.55
CA ASP A 475 11.02 7.53 9.26
C ASP A 475 11.73 7.32 7.92
N MET A 476 11.30 8.07 6.90
CA MET A 476 11.83 8.02 5.54
C MET A 476 13.23 8.62 5.42
N GLN A 477 13.66 9.48 6.35
CA GLN A 477 14.98 10.10 6.33
C GLN A 477 16.03 9.24 7.02
N ALA A 478 15.68 8.62 8.15
CA ALA A 478 16.55 7.68 8.86
C ALA A 478 16.52 6.26 8.26
N ASN A 479 15.50 5.95 7.46
CA ASN A 479 15.16 4.59 6.99
C ASN A 479 15.03 3.61 8.17
N THR A 480 14.23 4.01 9.15
CA THR A 480 13.96 3.24 10.38
C THR A 480 12.48 3.09 10.64
N ILE A 481 12.13 1.97 11.24
CA ILE A 481 10.81 1.71 11.83
C ILE A 481 10.97 1.88 13.34
N GLU A 482 10.02 2.51 14.02
CA GLU A 482 9.94 2.45 15.48
C GLU A 482 8.62 1.81 15.92
N LEU A 483 8.72 0.93 16.92
CA LEU A 483 7.59 0.26 17.54
C LEU A 483 7.53 0.57 19.03
N ALA A 484 6.34 0.74 19.57
CA ALA A 484 6.10 0.84 21.01
C ALA A 484 4.75 0.20 21.40
N LYS A 485 4.60 -0.15 22.67
CA LYS A 485 3.32 -0.62 23.24
C LYS A 485 2.37 0.54 23.43
N LEU A 486 1.09 0.33 23.09
CA LEU A 486 0.00 1.29 23.29
C LEU A 486 -0.30 1.50 24.80
N VAL A 487 -0.95 2.62 25.14
CA VAL A 487 -1.39 2.99 26.51
C VAL A 487 -2.91 3.04 26.67
#